data_AF-A0AAD2CLH5-F1
#
_entry.id   AF-A0AAD2CLH5-F1
#
_cell.length_a   1.000
_cell.length_b   1.000
_cell.length_c   1.000
_cell.angle_alpha   90.00
_cell.angle_beta   90.00
_cell.angle_gamma   90.00
#
_symmetry.space_group_name_H-M   'P 1'
#
loop_
_entity.id
_entity.type
_entity.pdbx_description
1 polymer ?
#
loop_
_entity_poly.entity_id
_entity_poly.type
_entity_poly.pdbx_seq_one_letter_code
_entity_poly.pdbx_strand_id
1 'polypeptide(L)'
;MDGQDHFDAIQNSLAKSYHWTLALDSGYLDILDDDDDDDDDDDDIADNAFILVAKYEATTGHEVASKQVHLTTEQQNLLATALENTQELFDDNLGHYKHEKIPLEVEDGAVPVHSKAYSVPVKHQDAFLKELCHLEAINVLK
;
A
#
# COMPACT_ATOMS: atom_id res chain seq x y z
N MET A 1 -6.52 -16.71 39.97
CA MET A 1 -7.19 -15.62 39.21
C MET A 1 -6.08 -15.03 38.39
N ASP A 2 -5.90 -15.64 37.22
CA ASP A 2 -4.59 -15.83 36.64
C ASP A 2 -4.38 -14.82 35.52
N GLY A 3 -3.23 -14.15 35.54
CA GLY A 3 -2.87 -13.05 34.64
C GLY A 3 -2.67 -13.43 33.16
N GLN A 4 -3.14 -14.62 32.76
CA GLN A 4 -3.09 -15.09 31.38
C GLN A 4 -4.27 -14.52 30.55
N ASP A 5 -5.46 -14.39 31.17
CA ASP A 5 -6.67 -13.90 30.49
C ASP A 5 -6.56 -12.43 30.06
N HIS A 6 -5.74 -11.64 30.75
CA HIS A 6 -5.54 -10.22 30.44
C HIS A 6 -4.53 -10.00 29.29
N PHE A 7 -3.62 -10.95 29.04
CA PHE A 7 -2.64 -10.85 27.95
C PHE A 7 -3.27 -11.28 26.62
N ASP A 8 -4.11 -12.31 26.65
CA ASP A 8 -4.85 -12.80 25.47
C ASP A 8 -5.94 -11.81 25.03
N ALA A 9 -6.55 -11.08 25.96
CA ALA A 9 -7.50 -10.00 25.63
C ALA A 9 -6.83 -8.81 24.89
N ILE A 10 -5.56 -8.53 25.19
CA ILE A 10 -4.81 -7.45 24.53
C ILE A 10 -4.35 -7.89 23.13
N GLN A 11 -3.89 -9.14 22.97
CA GLN A 11 -3.52 -9.71 21.67
C GLN A 11 -4.74 -9.81 20.73
N ASN A 12 -5.91 -10.22 21.23
CA ASN A 12 -7.13 -10.34 20.43
C ASN A 12 -7.82 -8.98 20.15
N SER A 13 -7.49 -7.93 20.92
CA SER A 13 -7.90 -6.55 20.63
C SER A 13 -7.03 -5.93 19.52
N LEU A 14 -5.73 -6.24 19.49
CA LEU A 14 -4.80 -5.75 18.47
C LEU A 14 -4.97 -6.46 17.10
N ALA A 15 -5.37 -7.74 17.09
CA ALA A 15 -5.67 -8.47 15.86
C ALA A 15 -6.94 -7.98 15.13
N LYS A 16 -7.85 -7.29 15.83
CA LYS A 16 -9.05 -6.69 15.24
C LYS A 16 -8.81 -5.33 14.59
N SER A 17 -7.64 -4.72 14.79
CA SER A 17 -7.46 -3.32 14.42
C SER A 17 -7.12 -3.09 12.95
N TYR A 18 -6.51 -4.04 12.23
CA TYR A 18 -6.19 -3.85 10.81
C TYR A 18 -6.10 -5.19 10.07
N HIS A 19 -7.25 -5.69 9.59
CA HIS A 19 -7.36 -6.91 8.78
C HIS A 19 -7.12 -6.59 7.29
N TRP A 20 -5.85 -6.32 6.95
CA TRP A 20 -5.38 -5.97 5.59
C TRP A 20 -5.60 -7.05 4.52
N THR A 21 -5.96 -8.26 4.94
CA THR A 21 -6.35 -9.40 4.11
C THR A 21 -7.63 -9.15 3.29
N LEU A 22 -8.42 -8.12 3.62
CA LEU A 22 -9.56 -7.68 2.79
C LEU A 22 -9.13 -7.14 1.42
N ALA A 23 -7.97 -6.48 1.31
CA ALA A 23 -7.49 -5.92 0.03
C ALA A 23 -6.86 -6.97 -0.90
N LEU A 24 -6.67 -8.19 -0.39
CA LEU A 24 -6.22 -9.35 -1.18
C LEU A 24 -7.35 -10.35 -1.44
N ASP A 25 -8.57 -10.03 -0.97
CA ASP A 25 -9.74 -10.86 -1.23
C ASP A 25 -10.21 -10.63 -2.67
N SER A 26 -10.45 -11.73 -3.39
CA SER A 26 -10.81 -11.70 -4.82
C SER A 26 -12.09 -10.90 -5.06
N GLY A 27 -13.01 -10.87 -4.08
CA GLY A 27 -14.25 -10.11 -4.16
C GLY A 27 -14.08 -8.59 -4.11
N TYR A 28 -12.90 -8.06 -3.75
CA TYR A 28 -12.63 -6.62 -3.78
C TYR A 28 -12.56 -6.08 -5.23
N LEU A 29 -12.09 -6.89 -6.18
CA LEU A 29 -12.05 -6.52 -7.60
C LEU A 29 -13.42 -6.68 -8.26
N ASP A 30 -14.20 -7.70 -7.88
CA ASP A 30 -15.53 -7.94 -8.44
C ASP A 30 -16.52 -6.81 -8.11
N ILE A 31 -16.39 -6.15 -6.96
CA ILE A 31 -17.22 -4.99 -6.56
C ILE A 31 -16.90 -3.72 -7.37
N LEU A 32 -15.71 -3.63 -7.98
CA LEU A 32 -15.29 -2.48 -8.78
C LEU A 32 -15.66 -2.63 -10.27
N ASP A 33 -15.96 -3.85 -10.72
CA ASP A 33 -16.25 -4.19 -12.13
C ASP A 33 -17.76 -4.27 -12.44
N ASP A 34 -18.65 -4.21 -11.43
CA ASP A 34 -20.11 -4.15 -11.63
C ASP A 34 -20.55 -2.72 -12.01
N ASP A 35 -20.22 -2.31 -13.24
CA ASP A 35 -20.83 -1.18 -13.97
C ASP A 35 -22.23 -1.57 -14.53
N ASP A 36 -23.09 -2.22 -13.72
CA ASP A 36 -24.48 -2.48 -14.12
C ASP A 36 -25.33 -1.22 -13.85
N ASP A 37 -25.53 -0.45 -14.92
CA ASP A 37 -26.44 0.69 -15.08
C ASP A 37 -27.93 0.31 -14.75
N ASP A 38 -28.28 0.12 -13.49
CA ASP A 38 -29.68 0.11 -13.02
C ASP A 38 -29.86 1.04 -11.80
N ASP A 39 -30.57 2.14 -12.04
CA ASP A 39 -30.95 3.19 -11.09
C ASP A 39 -31.69 2.67 -9.83
N ASP A 40 -31.47 3.37 -8.70
CA ASP A 40 -32.29 3.48 -7.47
C ASP A 40 -31.97 2.61 -6.22
N ASP A 41 -30.71 2.53 -5.78
CA ASP A 41 -30.28 2.61 -4.35
C ASP A 41 -28.73 2.50 -4.24
N ASP A 42 -28.03 3.51 -4.74
CA ASP A 42 -26.57 3.66 -4.73
C ASP A 42 -26.05 4.24 -3.40
N ASP A 43 -26.29 3.53 -2.29
CA ASP A 43 -25.73 3.89 -0.96
C ASP A 43 -24.85 2.75 -0.36
N ASP A 44 -24.79 1.59 -1.03
CA ASP A 44 -24.10 0.39 -0.56
C ASP A 44 -22.86 0.00 -1.40
N ILE A 45 -22.50 0.76 -2.46
CA ILE A 45 -21.20 0.62 -3.13
C ILE A 45 -20.12 1.20 -2.20
N ALA A 46 -19.70 0.33 -1.29
CA ALA A 46 -18.38 0.30 -0.67
C ALA A 46 -17.88 1.65 -0.16
N ASP A 47 -18.58 2.17 0.85
CA ASP A 47 -18.13 3.22 1.77
C ASP A 47 -16.86 2.84 2.59
N ASN A 48 -16.19 1.75 2.20
CA ASN A 48 -15.01 1.10 2.78
C ASN A 48 -13.73 1.32 1.97
N ALA A 49 -13.67 2.30 1.06
CA ALA A 49 -12.42 2.71 0.42
C ALA A 49 -11.45 3.30 1.47
N PHE A 50 -10.59 2.46 2.06
CA PHE A 50 -9.57 2.89 3.01
C PHE A 50 -8.36 3.44 2.27
N ILE A 51 -7.88 4.62 2.68
CA ILE A 51 -6.58 5.13 2.25
C ILE A 51 -5.53 4.29 2.96
N LEU A 52 -4.88 3.39 2.21
CA LEU A 52 -3.83 2.52 2.71
C LEU A 52 -2.52 3.29 2.75
N VAL A 53 -1.82 3.18 3.87
CA VAL A 53 -0.45 3.70 4.01
C VAL A 53 0.51 2.78 3.25
N ALA A 54 1.53 3.34 2.61
CA ALA A 54 2.61 2.55 2.02
C ALA A 54 3.26 1.62 3.07
N LYS A 55 3.29 0.32 2.78
CA LYS A 55 3.87 -0.73 3.65
C LYS A 55 5.12 -1.33 3.01
N TYR A 56 6.09 -0.48 2.70
CA TYR A 56 7.43 -0.99 2.47
C TYR A 56 8.04 -1.23 3.86
N GLU A 57 8.83 -2.29 3.99
CA GLU A 57 9.62 -2.55 5.18
C GLU A 57 11.02 -2.87 4.67
N ALA A 58 12.04 -2.23 5.25
CA ALA A 58 13.41 -2.58 4.95
C ALA A 58 13.63 -4.06 5.25
N THR A 59 14.12 -4.81 4.27
CA THR A 59 14.49 -6.21 4.50
C THR A 59 15.87 -6.49 3.94
N THR A 60 16.55 -7.47 4.50
CA THR A 60 17.87 -7.88 4.01
C THR A 60 17.75 -9.10 3.10
N GLY A 61 18.64 -9.22 2.11
CA GLY A 61 18.70 -10.43 1.27
C GLY A 61 18.85 -11.73 2.08
N HIS A 62 19.48 -11.65 3.26
CA HIS A 62 19.60 -12.76 4.21
C HIS A 62 18.26 -13.12 4.88
N GLU A 63 17.45 -12.13 5.28
CA GLU A 63 16.10 -12.37 5.79
C GLU A 63 15.18 -12.95 4.72
N VAL A 64 15.27 -12.45 3.49
CA VAL A 64 14.49 -12.97 2.36
C VAL A 64 14.87 -14.44 2.11
N ALA A 65 16.16 -14.77 2.16
CA ALA A 65 16.64 -16.13 1.97
C ALA A 65 16.23 -17.07 3.12
N SER A 66 16.28 -16.61 4.37
CA SER A 66 15.90 -17.44 5.53
C SER A 66 14.40 -17.73 5.59
N LYS A 67 13.56 -16.82 5.07
CA LYS A 67 12.11 -17.01 4.93
C LYS A 67 11.73 -18.07 3.88
N GLN A 68 12.65 -18.48 2.99
CA GLN A 68 12.38 -19.50 1.97
C GLN A 68 12.49 -20.92 2.55
N VAL A 69 11.43 -21.39 3.23
CA VAL A 69 11.37 -22.72 3.87
C VAL A 69 11.45 -23.90 2.91
N HIS A 70 11.24 -23.66 1.62
CA HIS A 70 11.27 -24.70 0.59
C HIS A 70 12.69 -24.97 0.04
N LEU A 71 13.67 -24.13 0.37
CA LEU A 71 15.05 -24.26 -0.08
C LEU A 71 15.91 -25.02 0.95
N THR A 72 16.92 -25.73 0.47
CA THR A 72 17.95 -26.29 1.34
C THR A 72 18.86 -25.18 1.89
N THR A 73 19.56 -25.44 2.99
CA THR A 73 20.46 -24.44 3.61
C THR A 73 21.55 -23.95 2.65
N GLU A 74 22.07 -24.82 1.78
CA GLU A 74 23.04 -24.42 0.75
C GLU A 74 22.42 -23.47 -0.28
N GLN A 75 21.17 -23.72 -0.68
CA GLN A 75 20.44 -22.85 -1.61
C GLN A 75 20.06 -21.51 -0.99
N GLN A 76 19.69 -21.48 0.29
CA GLN A 76 19.43 -20.24 1.02
C GLN A 76 20.71 -19.39 1.10
N ASN A 77 21.86 -19.99 1.39
CA ASN A 77 23.14 -19.28 1.39
C ASN A 77 23.48 -18.71 0.01
N LEU A 78 23.29 -19.50 -1.05
CA LEU A 78 23.51 -19.04 -2.42
C LEU A 78 22.57 -17.87 -2.79
N LEU A 79 21.30 -17.95 -2.37
CA LEU A 79 20.32 -16.88 -2.57
C LEU A 79 20.71 -15.61 -1.79
N ALA A 80 21.15 -15.75 -0.53
CA ALA A 80 21.61 -14.63 0.28
C ALA A 80 22.80 -13.91 -0.38
N THR A 81 23.78 -14.65 -0.91
CA THR A 81 24.91 -14.08 -1.67
C THR A 81 24.46 -13.40 -2.96
N ALA A 82 23.48 -13.97 -3.67
CA ALA A 82 22.95 -13.34 -4.89
C ALA A 82 22.25 -12.01 -4.60
N LEU A 83 21.50 -11.94 -3.49
CA LEU A 83 20.75 -10.75 -3.06
C LEU A 83 21.60 -9.71 -2.32
N GLU A 84 22.86 -10.02 -2.01
CA GLU A 84 23.77 -9.10 -1.30
C GLU A 84 24.03 -7.81 -2.10
N ASN A 85 24.08 -7.91 -3.43
CA ASN A 85 24.29 -6.76 -4.31
C ASN A 85 23.01 -5.97 -4.65
N THR A 86 21.84 -6.41 -4.16
CA THR A 86 20.55 -5.79 -4.46
C THR A 86 19.94 -5.12 -3.24
N GLN A 87 20.75 -4.67 -2.29
CA GLN A 87 20.28 -4.01 -1.06
C GLN A 87 19.40 -2.78 -1.36
N GLU A 88 19.71 -2.03 -2.42
CA GLU A 88 18.91 -0.88 -2.88
C GLU A 88 17.48 -1.28 -3.33
N LEU A 89 17.20 -2.56 -3.64
CA LEU A 89 15.84 -3.01 -3.97
C LEU A 89 14.99 -3.28 -2.73
N PHE A 90 15.63 -3.41 -1.57
CA PHE A 90 14.98 -3.74 -0.30
C PHE A 90 15.20 -2.64 0.74
N ASP A 91 15.71 -1.48 0.31
CA ASP A 91 15.64 -0.30 1.14
C ASP A 91 14.17 0.16 1.19
N ASP A 92 13.73 0.63 2.35
CA ASP A 92 12.34 1.04 2.61
C ASP A 92 11.95 2.35 1.88
N ASN A 93 12.63 2.64 0.78
CA ASN A 93 12.55 3.91 0.08
C ASN A 93 12.06 3.69 -1.35
N LEU A 94 11.31 4.68 -1.85
CA LEU A 94 10.89 4.68 -3.23
C LEU A 94 12.09 4.97 -4.15
N GLY A 95 12.37 4.08 -5.10
CA GLY A 95 13.44 4.27 -6.07
C GLY A 95 13.19 5.47 -6.99
N HIS A 96 14.25 6.23 -7.29
CA HIS A 96 14.19 7.32 -8.27
C HIS A 96 14.59 6.84 -9.67
N TYR A 97 13.73 7.12 -10.65
CA TYR A 97 14.04 6.86 -12.06
C TYR A 97 15.16 7.80 -12.55
N LYS A 98 16.31 7.23 -12.96
CA LYS A 98 17.54 7.98 -13.28
C LYS A 98 17.68 8.38 -14.76
N HIS A 99 16.78 7.94 -15.63
CA HIS A 99 16.90 8.15 -17.08
C HIS A 99 16.11 9.38 -17.55
N GLU A 100 15.75 9.40 -18.82
CA GLU A 100 15.11 10.55 -19.47
C GLU A 100 13.75 10.86 -18.86
N LYS A 101 13.47 12.15 -18.67
CA LYS A 101 12.15 12.60 -18.21
C LYS A 101 11.13 12.36 -19.32
N ILE A 102 9.92 11.96 -18.93
CA ILE A 102 8.80 11.82 -19.86
C ILE A 102 8.37 13.24 -20.30
N PRO A 103 8.47 13.61 -21.58
CA PRO A 103 7.89 14.86 -22.06
C PRO A 103 6.37 14.72 -22.09
N LEU A 104 5.67 15.64 -21.43
CA LEU A 104 4.21 15.78 -21.56
C LEU A 104 3.94 16.80 -22.65
N GLU A 105 3.71 16.32 -23.87
CA GLU A 105 3.36 17.17 -25.00
C GLU A 105 1.90 17.62 -24.88
N VAL A 106 1.67 18.90 -25.13
CA VAL A 106 0.36 19.53 -25.10
C VAL A 106 -0.06 19.81 -26.54
N GLU A 107 -1.30 19.49 -26.89
CA GLU A 107 -1.83 19.76 -28.23
C GLU A 107 -1.84 21.26 -28.55
N ASP A 108 -1.64 21.59 -29.83
CA ASP A 108 -1.65 22.97 -30.30
C ASP A 108 -3.00 23.64 -30.01
N GLY A 109 -2.97 24.70 -29.19
CA GLY A 109 -4.17 25.46 -28.81
C GLY A 109 -4.89 24.96 -27.55
N ALA A 110 -4.36 23.96 -26.84
CA ALA A 110 -4.92 23.54 -25.57
C ALA A 110 -4.90 24.68 -24.53
N VAL A 111 -5.97 24.76 -23.73
CA VAL A 111 -6.14 25.78 -22.68
C VAL A 111 -6.09 25.09 -21.32
N PRO A 112 -5.35 25.61 -20.33
CA PRO A 112 -5.35 25.06 -18.98
C PRO A 112 -6.76 25.03 -18.37
N VAL A 113 -7.16 23.88 -17.86
CA VAL A 113 -8.44 23.69 -17.17
C VAL A 113 -8.18 23.59 -15.67
N HIS A 114 -8.98 24.32 -14.88
CA HIS A 114 -8.97 24.22 -13.43
C HIS A 114 -10.35 23.74 -12.95
N SER A 115 -10.38 22.62 -12.23
CA SER A 115 -11.58 22.09 -11.59
C SER A 115 -11.53 22.31 -10.07
N LYS A 116 -12.71 22.34 -9.44
CA LYS A 116 -12.80 22.41 -7.98
C LYS A 116 -12.39 21.05 -7.39
N ALA A 117 -11.62 21.06 -6.31
CA ALA A 117 -11.30 19.86 -5.56
C ALA A 117 -12.57 19.20 -4.98
N TYR A 118 -12.59 17.87 -4.98
CA TYR A 118 -13.65 17.09 -4.35
C TYR A 118 -13.59 17.19 -2.82
N SER A 119 -14.75 17.09 -2.17
CA SER A 119 -14.84 17.07 -0.72
C SER A 119 -14.32 15.74 -0.18
N VAL A 120 -13.40 15.79 0.80
CA VAL A 120 -12.91 14.57 1.49
C VAL A 120 -13.82 14.26 2.68
N PRO A 121 -14.45 13.06 2.74
CA PRO A 121 -15.26 12.64 3.88
C PRO A 121 -14.48 12.66 5.20
N VAL A 122 -15.12 13.09 6.29
CA VAL A 122 -14.48 13.23 7.61
C VAL A 122 -13.81 11.94 8.08
N LYS A 123 -14.42 10.78 7.79
CA LYS A 123 -13.88 9.44 8.10
C LYS A 123 -12.51 9.16 7.47
N HIS A 124 -12.19 9.78 6.34
CA HIS A 124 -10.93 9.55 5.61
C HIS A 124 -9.93 10.69 5.78
N GLN A 125 -10.30 11.80 6.41
CA GLN A 125 -9.44 12.99 6.52
C GLN A 125 -8.11 12.67 7.20
N ASP A 126 -8.11 11.91 8.29
CA ASP A 126 -6.88 11.57 9.02
C ASP A 126 -5.94 10.69 8.17
N ALA A 127 -6.47 9.67 7.50
CA ALA A 127 -5.70 8.81 6.62
C ALA A 127 -5.16 9.57 5.39
N PHE A 128 -5.99 10.43 4.80
CA PHE A 128 -5.60 11.31 3.69
C PHE A 128 -4.46 12.24 4.08
N LEU A 129 -4.55 12.91 5.24
CA LEU A 129 -3.51 13.83 5.71
C LEU A 129 -2.20 13.10 6.02
N LYS A 130 -2.27 11.92 6.64
CA LYS A 130 -1.08 11.09 6.90
C LYS A 130 -0.36 10.71 5.62
N GLU A 131 -1.10 10.22 4.62
CA GLU A 131 -0.52 9.82 3.33
C GLU A 131 -0.01 11.05 2.55
N LEU A 132 -0.75 12.15 2.56
CA LEU A 132 -0.31 13.40 1.93
C LEU A 132 1.02 13.90 2.52
N CYS A 133 1.15 13.92 3.85
CA CYS A 133 2.41 14.24 4.53
C CYS A 133 3.53 13.26 4.21
N HIS A 134 3.22 11.96 4.11
CA HIS A 134 4.20 10.95 3.74
C HIS A 134 4.76 11.19 2.32
N LEU A 135 3.88 11.42 1.34
CA LEU A 135 4.26 11.68 -0.05
C LEU A 135 5.08 12.96 -0.23
N GLU A 136 4.78 14.00 0.54
CA GLU A 136 5.59 15.23 0.61
C GLU A 136 6.99 14.92 1.21
N ALA A 137 7.05 14.16 2.30
CA ALA A 137 8.32 13.80 2.95
C ALA A 137 9.26 12.99 2.04
N ILE A 138 8.71 12.07 1.21
CA ILE A 138 9.50 11.29 0.24
C ILE A 138 9.72 12.01 -1.10
N ASN A 139 9.33 13.29 -1.22
CA ASN A 139 9.49 14.13 -2.40
C ASN A 139 8.79 13.61 -3.68
N VAL A 140 7.73 12.81 -3.52
CA VAL A 140 6.85 12.45 -4.64
C VAL A 140 5.95 13.62 -5.01
N LEU A 141 5.44 14.33 -3.99
CA LEU A 141 4.67 15.56 -4.13
C LEU A 141 5.52 16.78 -3.73
N LYS A 142 5.31 17.92 -4.40
CA LYS A 142 6.02 19.19 -4.20
C LYS A 142 5.08 20.38 -4.35
#